data_AF-A0A936M490-F1
#
_entry.id   AF-A0A936M490-F1
#
_cell.length_a   1.000
_cell.length_b   1.000
_cell.length_c   1.000
_cell.angle_alpha   90.00
_cell.angle_beta   90.00
_cell.angle_gamma   90.00
#
_symmetry.space_group_name_H-M   'P 1'
#
loop_
_entity.id
_entity.type
_entity.pdbx_description
1 polymer ?
#
loop_
_entity_poly.entity_id
_entity_poly.type
_entity_poly.pdbx_seq_one_letter_code
_entity_poly.pdbx_strand_id
1 'polypeptide(L)'
;MKFRDFRWSYLFFLALAVSYAFFTLLGPHGVPSWMQKRRDIQDYEQRIEALQRENDRREERIRSLEQDQAEQERVIREQLIFVKEDETVYVLGR
;
A
#
# COMPACT_ATOMS: atom_id res chain seq x y z
N MET A 1 57.67 -28.47 18.53
CA MET A 1 57.14 -27.11 18.76
C MET A 1 56.09 -26.72 17.68
N LYS A 2 55.17 -27.61 17.28
CA LYS A 2 54.15 -27.37 16.22
C LYS A 2 52.69 -27.31 16.73
N PHE A 3 52.45 -27.70 17.99
CA PHE A 3 51.09 -27.76 18.57
C PHE A 3 50.52 -26.39 18.96
N ARG A 4 51.37 -25.38 19.16
CA ARG A 4 50.91 -24.04 19.57
C ARG A 4 50.15 -23.36 18.43
N ASP A 5 50.61 -23.50 17.19
CA ASP A 5 50.03 -22.83 16.01
C ASP A 5 48.68 -23.45 15.60
N PHE A 6 48.49 -24.75 15.86
CA PHE A 6 47.22 -25.45 15.59
C PHE A 6 46.06 -24.95 16.47
N ARG A 7 46.36 -24.52 17.69
CA ARG A 7 45.35 -23.96 18.59
C ARG A 7 44.87 -22.58 18.12
N TRP A 8 45.80 -21.77 17.61
CA TRP A 8 45.49 -20.46 17.05
C TRP A 8 44.75 -20.56 15.72
N SER A 9 45.09 -21.52 14.86
CA SER A 9 44.34 -21.75 13.62
C SER A 9 42.91 -22.20 13.92
N TYR A 10 42.71 -23.13 14.87
CA TYR A 10 41.37 -23.55 15.28
C TYR A 10 40.54 -22.38 15.84
N LEU A 11 41.13 -21.57 16.72
CA LEU A 11 40.45 -20.38 17.26
C LEU A 11 40.12 -19.36 16.16
N PHE A 12 41.00 -19.19 15.18
CA PHE A 12 40.75 -18.31 14.03
C PHE A 12 39.56 -18.80 13.20
N PHE A 13 39.52 -20.08 12.82
CA PHE A 13 38.40 -20.66 12.08
C PHE A 13 37.09 -20.63 12.89
N LEU A 14 37.15 -20.89 14.19
CA LEU A 14 35.99 -20.80 15.09
C LEU A 14 35.44 -19.36 15.12
N ALA A 15 36.30 -18.36 15.30
CA ALA A 15 35.91 -16.96 15.30
C ALA A 15 35.29 -16.53 13.96
N LEU A 16 35.84 -17.02 12.85
CA LEU A 16 35.31 -16.79 11.51
C LEU A 16 33.91 -17.39 11.34
N ALA A 17 33.70 -18.62 11.80
CA ALA A 17 32.40 -19.29 11.74
C ALA A 17 31.34 -18.59 12.61
N VAL A 18 31.71 -18.17 13.83
CA VAL A 18 30.80 -17.44 14.73
C VAL A 18 30.45 -16.07 14.17
N SER A 19 31.43 -15.33 13.64
CA SER A 19 31.22 -14.06 12.98
C SER A 19 30.28 -14.21 11.78
N TYR A 20 30.52 -15.21 10.92
CA TYR A 20 29.67 -15.49 9.77
C TYR A 20 28.23 -15.83 10.19
N ALA A 21 28.05 -16.67 11.21
CA ALA A 21 26.73 -16.99 11.76
C ALA A 21 26.03 -15.75 12.34
N PHE A 22 26.78 -14.88 13.02
CA PHE A 22 26.25 -13.63 13.56
C PHE A 22 25.81 -12.67 12.45
N PHE A 23 26.63 -12.45 11.42
CA PHE A 23 26.31 -11.58 10.29
C PHE A 23 25.16 -12.11 9.43
N THR A 24 25.04 -13.43 9.27
CA THR A 24 23.94 -14.03 8.50
C THR A 24 22.61 -13.99 9.26
N LEU A 25 22.62 -14.18 10.58
CA LEU A 25 21.39 -14.19 11.40
C LEU A 25 20.93 -12.78 11.82
N LEU A 26 21.85 -11.90 12.21
CA LEU A 26 21.55 -10.52 12.64
C LEU A 26 21.75 -9.48 11.54
N GLY A 27 22.20 -9.86 10.36
CA GLY A 27 22.43 -8.94 9.26
C GLY A 27 21.15 -8.37 8.64
N PRO A 28 21.27 -7.38 7.74
CA PRO A 28 20.16 -6.73 7.06
C PRO A 28 19.26 -7.68 6.25
N HIS A 29 19.76 -8.87 5.93
CA HIS A 29 19.04 -9.94 5.22
C HIS A 29 18.68 -11.13 6.11
N GLY A 30 18.87 -11.00 7.43
CA GLY A 30 18.55 -12.03 8.40
C GLY A 30 17.05 -12.14 8.69
N VAL A 31 16.72 -12.91 9.73
CA VAL A 31 15.36 -13.15 10.24
C VAL A 31 14.50 -11.87 10.40
N PRO A 32 15.05 -10.73 10.84
CA PRO A 32 14.26 -9.50 10.99
C PRO A 32 13.67 -8.99 9.66
N SER A 33 14.42 -9.13 8.55
CA SER A 33 13.97 -8.68 7.23
C SER A 33 12.83 -9.53 6.68
N TRP A 34 12.86 -10.83 6.95
CA TRP A 34 11.79 -11.76 6.59
C TRP A 34 10.52 -11.47 7.40
N MET A 35 10.67 -11.17 8.68
CA MET A 35 9.56 -10.79 9.56
C MET A 35 8.90 -9.48 9.10
N GLN A 36 9.70 -8.48 8.70
CA GLN A 36 9.19 -7.22 8.14
C GLN A 36 8.43 -7.46 6.83
N LYS A 37 9.02 -8.17 5.87
CA LYS A 37 8.34 -8.51 4.61
C LYS A 37 7.01 -9.24 4.83
N ARG A 38 6.92 -10.12 5.83
CA ARG A 38 5.67 -10.82 6.16
C ARG A 38 4.61 -9.88 6.70
N ARG A 39 4.99 -8.88 7.51
CA ARG A 39 4.07 -7.82 7.97
C ARG A 39 3.63 -6.92 6.83
N ASP A 40 4.55 -6.55 5.94
CA ASP A 40 4.25 -5.72 4.78
C ASP A 40 3.23 -6.41 3.86
N ILE A 41 3.39 -7.71 3.60
CA ILE A 41 2.43 -8.50 2.81
C ILE A 41 1.02 -8.42 3.42
N GLN A 42 0.90 -8.60 4.74
CA GLN A 42 -0.40 -8.53 5.41
C GLN A 42 -1.01 -7.13 5.35
N ASP A 43 -0.21 -6.07 5.48
CA ASP A 43 -0.69 -4.68 5.36
C ASP A 43 -1.17 -4.38 3.92
N TYR A 44 -0.42 -4.85 2.91
CA TYR A 44 -0.81 -4.67 1.51
C TYR A 44 -2.09 -5.44 1.16
N GLU A 45 -2.24 -6.69 1.64
CA GLU A 45 -3.47 -7.47 1.45
C GLU A 45 -4.69 -6.74 2.04
N GLN A 46 -4.59 -6.21 3.26
CA GLN A 46 -5.67 -5.46 3.89
C GLN A 46 -6.02 -4.18 3.12
N ARG A 47 -5.02 -3.47 2.59
CA ARG A 47 -5.25 -2.26 1.77
C ARG A 47 -5.96 -2.60 0.46
N ILE A 48 -5.57 -3.69 -0.20
CA ILE A 48 -6.22 -4.14 -1.44
C ILE A 48 -7.70 -4.44 -1.18
N GLU A 49 -8.00 -5.19 -0.12
CA GLU A 49 -9.38 -5.53 0.24
C GLU A 49 -10.21 -4.28 0.59
N ALA A 50 -9.61 -3.31 1.29
CA ALA A 50 -10.26 -2.05 1.60
C ALA A 50 -10.57 -1.22 0.33
N LEU A 51 -9.62 -1.14 -0.59
CA LEU A 51 -9.76 -0.42 -1.86
C LEU A 51 -10.79 -1.08 -2.79
N GLN A 52 -10.82 -2.42 -2.83
CA GLN A 52 -11.83 -3.16 -3.60
C GLN A 52 -13.24 -2.85 -3.09
N ARG A 53 -13.45 -2.92 -1.77
CA ARG A 53 -14.74 -2.55 -1.15
C ARG A 53 -15.11 -1.08 -1.38
N GLU A 54 -14.14 -0.18 -1.55
CA GLU A 54 -14.42 1.21 -1.90
C GLU A 54 -14.83 1.35 -3.37
N ASN A 55 -14.14 0.65 -4.28
CA ASN A 55 -14.53 0.59 -5.69
C ASN A 55 -15.93 0.02 -5.86
N ASP A 56 -16.25 -1.11 -5.24
CA ASP A 56 -17.57 -1.73 -5.35
C ASP A 56 -18.69 -0.76 -4.92
N ARG A 57 -18.48 -0.05 -3.79
CA ARG A 57 -19.42 0.98 -3.31
C ARG A 57 -19.55 2.16 -4.26
N ARG A 58 -18.44 2.59 -4.89
CA ARG A 58 -18.46 3.67 -5.88
C ARG A 58 -19.19 3.23 -7.15
N GLU A 59 -18.96 2.01 -7.61
CA GLU A 59 -19.64 1.44 -8.78
C GLU A 59 -21.14 1.26 -8.54
N GLU A 60 -21.55 0.80 -7.36
CA GLU A 60 -22.96 0.76 -6.97
C GLU A 60 -23.59 2.17 -6.99
N ARG A 61 -22.86 3.17 -6.49
CA ARG A 61 -23.32 4.57 -6.49
C ARG A 61 -23.42 5.15 -7.90
N ILE A 62 -22.48 4.82 -8.79
CA ILE A 62 -22.53 5.21 -10.20
C ILE A 62 -23.72 4.53 -10.86
N ARG A 63 -23.91 3.21 -10.68
CA ARG A 63 -25.05 2.48 -11.23
C ARG A 63 -26.39 3.04 -10.74
N SER A 64 -26.52 3.39 -9.46
CA SER A 64 -27.75 4.01 -8.95
C SER A 64 -28.00 5.40 -9.56
N LEU A 65 -26.93 6.19 -9.77
CA LEU A 65 -27.02 7.51 -10.41
C LEU A 65 -27.32 7.41 -11.92
N GLU A 66 -26.80 6.40 -12.60
CA GLU A 66 -27.05 6.17 -14.04
C GLU A 66 -28.46 5.63 -14.31
N GLN A 67 -29.01 4.82 -13.41
CA GLN A 67 -30.37 4.30 -13.53
C GLN A 67 -31.44 5.36 -13.26
N ASP A 68 -31.09 6.49 -12.64
CA ASP A 68 -32.00 7.58 -12.30
C ASP A 68 -31.60 8.88 -13.03
N GLN A 69 -31.74 8.85 -14.35
CA GLN A 69 -31.38 9.95 -15.26
C GLN A 69 -32.06 11.29 -14.90
N ALA A 70 -33.22 11.23 -14.22
CA ALA A 70 -33.95 12.39 -13.72
C ALA A 70 -33.30 13.02 -12.46
N GLU A 71 -32.74 12.20 -11.57
CA GLU A 71 -31.95 12.67 -10.41
C GLU A 71 -30.56 13.17 -10.84
N GLN A 72 -29.96 12.57 -11.87
CA GLN A 72 -28.70 13.06 -12.46
C GLN A 72 -28.84 14.50 -13.00
N GLU A 73 -29.90 14.78 -13.77
CA GLU A 73 -30.17 16.14 -14.26
C GLU A 73 -30.45 17.12 -13.12
N ARG A 74 -31.03 16.67 -12.00
CA ARG A 74 -31.34 17.51 -10.84
C ARG A 74 -30.10 17.90 -10.05
N VAL A 75 -29.22 16.94 -9.76
CA VAL A 75 -27.94 17.17 -9.07
C VAL A 75 -27.00 18.05 -9.89
N ILE A 76 -26.96 17.88 -11.21
CA ILE A 76 -26.19 18.75 -12.12
C ILE A 76 -26.72 20.19 -12.09
N ARG A 77 -28.05 20.36 -12.06
CA ARG A 77 -28.68 21.68 -11.99
C ARG A 77 -28.40 22.39 -10.66
N GLU A 78 -28.41 21.66 -9.56
CA GLU A 78 -28.25 22.19 -8.21
C GLU A 78 -26.78 22.42 -7.81
N GLN A 79 -25.84 21.56 -8.21
CA GLN A 79 -24.43 21.65 -7.80
C GLN A 79 -23.50 22.31 -8.82
N LEU A 80 -23.80 22.21 -10.12
CA LEU A 80 -22.90 22.67 -11.18
C LEU A 80 -23.39 23.93 -11.91
N ILE A 81 -24.58 24.46 -11.58
CA ILE A 81 -25.25 25.56 -12.30
C ILE A 81 -25.06 25.36 -13.82
N PHE A 82 -25.31 24.14 -14.29
CA PHE A 82 -25.11 23.82 -15.69
C PHE A 82 -26.37 24.21 -16.45
N VAL A 83 -26.29 25.33 -17.18
CA VAL A 83 -27.31 25.80 -18.10
C VAL A 83 -27.04 25.15 -19.45
N LYS A 84 -28.04 24.51 -20.07
CA LYS A 84 -27.92 24.03 -21.46
C LYS A 84 -27.64 25.24 -22.37
N GLU A 85 -26.83 25.04 -23.41
CA GLU A 85 -26.34 26.13 -24.29
C GLU A 85 -27.44 26.98 -24.96
N ASP A 86 -28.72 26.59 -24.92
CA ASP A 86 -29.86 27.37 -25.45
C ASP A 86 -30.66 28.19 -24.43
N GLU A 87 -30.38 28.07 -23.12
CA GLU A 87 -31.14 28.75 -22.07
C GLU A 87 -30.41 30.01 -21.57
N THR A 88 -31.05 31.18 -21.71
CA THR A 88 -30.50 32.46 -21.21
C THR A 88 -30.88 32.67 -19.76
N VAL A 89 -29.93 32.49 -18.83
CA VAL A 89 -30.15 32.72 -17.39
C VAL A 89 -29.72 34.14 -17.01
N TYR A 90 -30.69 34.97 -16.59
CA TYR A 90 -30.42 36.29 -15.99
C TYR A 90 -30.07 36.13 -14.51
N VAL A 91 -28.82 36.41 -14.15
CA VAL A 91 -28.40 36.52 -12.74
C VAL A 91 -28.58 37.98 -12.29
N LEU A 92 -29.64 38.24 -11.53
CA LEU A 92 -29.86 39.55 -10.90
C LEU A 92 -28.98 39.64 -9.64
N GLY A 93 -27.76 40.16 -9.79
CA GLY A 93 -26.87 40.44 -8.66
C GLY A 93 -27.43 41.57 -7.80
N ARG A 94 -27.48 41.35 -6.48
CA ARG A 94 -27.64 42.40 -5.48
C ARG A 94 -26.28 42.76 -4.91
#